data_AF-A0A6I1ZQX0-F1
#
_entry.id   AF-A0A6I1ZQX0-F1
#
_cell.length_a   1.000
_cell.length_b   1.000
_cell.length_c   1.000
_cell.angle_alpha   90.00
_cell.angle_beta   90.00
_cell.angle_gamma   90.00
#
_symmetry.space_group_name_H-M   'P 1'
#
loop_
_entity.id
_entity.type
_entity.pdbx_description
1 polymer ?
#
loop_
_entity_poly.entity_id
_entity_poly.type
_entity_poly.pdbx_seq_one_letter_code
_entity_poly.pdbx_strand_id
1 'polypeptide(L)' 'MGRTLTLPSIVITGMGAVTPLGLSVAEYWQGLVNGRSGFGPITLFDASAYPVSVAA' A
#
# COMPACT_ATOMS: atom_id res chain seq x y z
N MET A 1 -37.29 22.04 4.36
CA MET A 1 -37.34 21.33 3.07
C MET A 1 -35.89 21.11 2.62
N GLY A 2 -35.27 20.02 3.07
CA GLY A 2 -33.85 19.75 2.87
C GLY A 2 -33.58 19.15 1.50
N ARG A 3 -32.52 19.61 0.83
CA ARG A 3 -32.16 19.20 -0.53
C ARG A 3 -31.41 17.87 -0.49
N THR A 4 -32.03 16.78 -0.95
CA THR A 4 -31.33 15.51 -1.19
C THR A 4 -30.33 15.71 -2.33
N LEU A 5 -29.03 15.70 -2.02
CA LEU A 5 -27.99 15.75 -3.04
C LEU A 5 -27.81 14.34 -3.61
N THR A 6 -28.37 14.08 -4.79
CA THR A 6 -28.07 12.87 -5.56
C THR A 6 -26.70 13.03 -6.19
N LEU A 7 -25.65 12.54 -5.52
CA LEU A 7 -24.32 12.45 -6.13
C LEU A 7 -24.34 11.34 -7.20
N PRO A 8 -23.68 11.55 -8.35
CA PRO A 8 -23.52 10.51 -9.34
C PRO A 8 -22.79 9.30 -8.75
N SER A 9 -23.18 8.09 -9.14
CA SER A 9 -22.52 6.86 -8.70
C SER A 9 -21.09 6.82 -9.25
N ILE A 10 -20.10 6.83 -8.35
CA ILE A 10 -18.69 6.65 -8.68
C ILE A 10 -18.33 5.19 -8.43
N VAL A 11 -17.73 4.55 -9.43
CA VAL A 11 -17.34 3.13 -9.38
C VAL A 11 -15.86 2.96 -9.70
N ILE A 12 -15.25 1.94 -9.08
CA ILE A 12 -13.91 1.48 -9.40
C ILE A 12 -14.05 0.31 -10.40
N THR A 13 -13.48 0.47 -11.60
CA THR A 13 -13.60 -0.52 -12.68
C THR A 13 -12.42 -1.49 -12.77
N GLY A 14 -11.34 -1.24 -12.03
CA GLY A 14 -10.17 -2.09 -11.97
C GLY A 14 -9.19 -1.65 -10.88
N MET A 15 -8.36 -2.58 -10.43
CA MET A 15 -7.33 -2.34 -9.42
C MET A 15 -6.05 -3.13 -9.76
N GLY A 16 -4.90 -2.56 -9.42
CA GLY A 16 -3.59 -3.19 -9.51
C GLY A 16 -2.72 -2.72 -8.35
N ALA A 17 -1.82 -3.57 -7.87
CA ALA A 17 -0.92 -3.25 -6.77
C ALA A 17 0.44 -3.89 -6.98
N VAL A 18 1.50 -3.07 -6.89
CA VAL A 18 2.89 -3.51 -6.83
C VAL A 18 3.48 -2.80 -5.63
N THR A 19 3.66 -3.53 -4.54
CA THR A 19 4.02 -2.97 -3.24
C THR A 19 4.90 -3.95 -2.46
N PRO A 20 5.56 -3.49 -1.40
CA PRO A 20 6.29 -4.36 -0.47
C PRO A 20 5.41 -5.40 0.25
N LEU A 21 4.08 -5.19 0.27
CA LEU A 21 3.11 -6.09 0.88
C LEU A 21 2.55 -7.14 -0.09
N GLY A 22 2.86 -7.04 -1.39
CA GLY A 22 2.35 -7.91 -2.43
C GLY A 22 2.44 -7.31 -3.84
N LEU A 23 2.51 -8.20 -4.83
CA LEU A 23 2.54 -7.88 -6.27
C LEU A 23 1.17 -8.07 -6.94
N SER A 24 0.16 -8.40 -6.14
CA SER A 24 -1.25 -8.43 -6.54
C SER A 24 -2.12 -7.71 -5.53
N VAL A 25 -3.33 -7.32 -5.95
CA VAL A 25 -4.33 -6.71 -5.07
C VAL A 25 -4.66 -7.61 -3.88
N ALA A 26 -4.74 -8.93 -4.12
CA ALA A 26 -5.06 -9.90 -3.08
C ALA A 26 -3.95 -9.99 -2.02
N GLU A 27 -2.70 -10.09 -2.46
CA GLU A 27 -1.53 -10.14 -1.55
C GLU A 27 -1.39 -8.85 -0.75
N TYR A 28 -1.48 -7.70 -1.42
CA TYR A 28 -1.45 -6.39 -0.79
C TYR A 28 -2.54 -6.25 0.27
N TRP A 29 -3.79 -6.61 -0.07
CA TRP A 29 -4.91 -6.52 0.85
C TRP A 29 -4.70 -7.42 2.07
N GLN A 30 -4.29 -8.67 1.87
CA GLN A 30 -4.00 -9.58 2.98
C GLN A 30 -2.86 -9.06 3.86
N GLY A 31 -1.82 -8.44 3.28
CA GLY A 31 -0.74 -7.85 4.06
C GLY A 31 -1.20 -6.68 4.91
N LEU A 32 -1.99 -5.81 4.31
CA LEU A 32 -2.52 -4.62 4.97
C LEU A 32 -3.45 -4.99 6.14
N VAL A 33 -4.45 -5.85 5.91
CA VAL A 33 -5.45 -6.17 6.94
C VAL A 33 -4.88 -7.01 8.09
N ASN A 34 -3.80 -7.77 7.85
CA ASN A 34 -3.10 -8.52 8.89
C ASN A 34 -1.99 -7.70 9.57
N GLY A 35 -1.84 -6.40 9.24
CA GLY A 35 -0.85 -5.53 9.86
C GLY A 35 0.60 -5.93 9.58
N ARG A 36 0.88 -6.57 8.44
CA ARG A 36 2.26 -6.92 8.05
C ARG A 36 3.03 -5.63 7.76
N SER A 37 4.26 -5.52 8.26
CA SER A 37 5.18 -4.44 7.85
C SER A 37 5.73 -4.74 6.45
N GLY A 38 5.67 -3.75 5.57
CA GLY A 38 6.36 -3.79 4.27
C GLY A 38 7.81 -3.31 4.35
N PHE A 39 8.22 -2.70 5.47
CA PHE A 39 9.58 -2.20 5.64
C PHE A 39 10.49 -3.26 6.28
N GLY A 40 11.72 -3.33 5.81
CA GLY A 40 12.80 -4.17 6.32
C GLY A 40 14.19 -3.56 6.11
N PRO A 41 15.28 -4.28 6.41
CA PRO A 41 16.64 -3.79 6.20
C PRO A 41 16.93 -3.51 4.72
N ILE A 42 17.74 -2.48 4.43
CA ILE A 42 18.29 -2.24 3.10
C ILE A 42 19.23 -3.38 2.74
N THR A 43 18.99 -4.05 1.60
CA THR A 43 19.79 -5.19 1.12
C THR A 43 20.50 -4.93 -0.20
N LEU A 44 20.20 -3.82 -0.89
CA LEU A 44 20.74 -3.52 -2.22
C LEU A 44 22.11 -2.82 -2.18
N PHE A 45 22.49 -2.24 -1.04
CA PHE A 45 23.79 -1.59 -0.84
C PHE A 45 24.15 -1.57 0.66
N ASP A 46 25.43 -1.28 0.97
CA ASP A 46 25.89 -1.09 2.34
C ASP A 46 25.40 0.26 2.90
N ALA A 47 24.40 0.20 3.76
CA ALA A 47 23.80 1.36 4.40
C ALA A 47 24.46 1.77 5.74
N SER A 48 25.57 1.14 6.14
CA SER A 48 26.18 1.34 7.47
C SER A 48 26.63 2.78 7.76
N ALA A 49 26.93 3.57 6.73
CA ALA A 49 27.34 4.96 6.85
C ALA A 49 26.16 5.96 6.98
N TYR A 50 24.92 5.49 6.88
CA TYR A 50 23.73 6.34 6.84
C TYR A 50 22.91 6.24 8.13
N PRO A 51 22.23 7.33 8.54
CA PRO A 51 21.39 7.32 9.74
C PRO A 51 20.11 6.48 9.59
N VAL A 52 19.78 6.04 8.38
CA VAL A 52 18.60 5.22 8.06
C VAL A 52 19.05 4.00 7.27
N SER A 53 18.66 2.80 7.72
CA SER A 53 19.06 1.51 7.14
C SER A 53 17.86 0.62 6.78
N VAL A 54 16.67 1.21 6.65
CA VAL A 54 15.43 0.50 6.30
C VAL A 54 14.90 0.96 4.95
N ALA A 55 14.28 0.04 4.20
CA ALA A 55 13.59 0.29 2.94
C ALA A 55 12.30 -0.54 2.89
N ALA A 56 11.43 -0.19 1.93
CA ALA A 56 10.21 -0.92 1.62
C ALA A 56 10.39 -1.60 0.26
#